data_AF-A0A3C1C1T7-F1
#
_entry.id   AF-A0A3C1C1T7-F1
#
_cell.length_a   1.000
_cell.length_b   1.000
_cell.length_c   1.000
_cell.angle_alpha   90.00
_cell.angle_beta   90.00
_cell.angle_gamma   90.00
#
_symmetry.space_group_name_H-M   'P 1'
#
loop_
_entity.id
_entity.type
_entity.pdbx_description
1 polymer ?
#
loop_
_entity_poly.entity_id
_entity_poly.type
_entity_poly.pdbx_seq_one_letter_code
_entity_poly.pdbx_strand_id
1 'polypeptide(L)'
;MQEKLTAPPAPRRWISLSLLLLFAVVALAVFYALWKPGSVLMTSDDNLGLIAMNQRFIAASPLAHWTGEALWGLPGLSGFHLWSLAMCTLSAKVFMNVYHGLCLGLAAWLLALYLRDKGLRSAACAFGGLVAFWVGTNLTLTYAGHVGKYGLMVFLSLAVFALGRWGKTGKTAWVVVA
;
A
#
# COMPACT_ATOMS: atom_id res chain seq x y z
N MET A 1 -34.82 2.27 -28.26
CA MET A 1 -33.48 2.63 -28.78
C MET A 1 -32.48 2.35 -27.66
N GLN A 2 -32.02 1.10 -27.54
CA GLN A 2 -31.03 0.71 -26.55
C GLN A 2 -29.66 1.16 -27.06
N GLU A 3 -29.18 2.27 -26.52
CA GLU A 3 -27.80 2.71 -26.71
C GLU A 3 -26.90 1.61 -26.15
N LYS A 4 -26.31 0.81 -27.04
CA LYS A 4 -25.21 -0.09 -26.69
C LYS A 4 -24.10 0.80 -26.16
N LEU A 5 -24.04 0.99 -24.84
CA LEU A 5 -22.87 1.51 -24.14
C LEU A 5 -21.71 0.57 -24.47
N THR A 6 -20.99 0.91 -25.53
CA THR A 6 -19.77 0.23 -25.93
C THR A 6 -18.81 0.39 -24.76
N ALA A 7 -18.54 -0.70 -24.06
CA ALA A 7 -17.61 -0.71 -22.94
C ALA A 7 -16.30 -0.04 -23.38
N PRO A 8 -15.80 0.97 -22.65
CA PRO A 8 -14.58 1.66 -23.06
C PRO A 8 -13.46 0.63 -23.18
N PRO A 9 -12.61 0.75 -24.22
CA PRO A 9 -11.57 -0.24 -24.51
C PRO A 9 -10.71 -0.43 -23.28
N ALA A 10 -10.34 -1.69 -23.00
CA ALA A 10 -9.46 -2.00 -21.88
C ALA A 10 -8.20 -1.12 -21.96
N PRO A 11 -7.73 -0.56 -20.83
CA PRO A 11 -6.56 0.29 -20.84
C PRO A 11 -5.40 -0.46 -21.49
N ARG A 12 -4.81 0.14 -22.54
CA ARG A 12 -3.63 -0.43 -23.20
C ARG A 12 -2.55 -0.69 -22.15
N ARG A 13 -1.96 -1.88 -22.15
CA ARG A 13 -0.96 -2.31 -21.15
C ARG A 13 0.13 -1.27 -20.90
N TRP A 14 0.61 -0.61 -21.96
CA TRP A 14 1.58 0.49 -21.89
C TRP A 14 1.15 1.70 -21.06
N ILE A 15 -0.16 2.02 -21.02
CA ILE A 15 -0.69 3.11 -20.19
C ILE A 15 -0.66 2.73 -18.71
N SER A 16 -1.01 1.47 -18.39
CA SER A 16 -0.89 0.97 -17.01
C SER A 16 0.57 0.99 -16.54
N LEU A 17 1.50 0.54 -17.38
CA LEU A 17 2.93 0.52 -17.08
C LEU A 17 3.53 1.92 -16.93
N SER A 18 3.12 2.88 -17.77
CA SER A 18 3.58 4.26 -17.64
C SER A 18 3.06 4.93 -16.37
N LEU A 19 1.81 4.64 -15.95
CA LEU A 19 1.30 5.11 -14.65
C LEU A 19 2.05 4.47 -13.48
N LEU A 20 2.32 3.16 -13.54
CA LEU A 20 3.12 2.47 -12.52
C LEU A 20 4.53 3.07 -12.42
N LEU A 21 5.19 3.28 -13.56
CA LEU A 21 6.51 3.89 -13.62
C LEU A 21 6.49 5.32 -13.06
N LEU A 22 5.47 6.11 -13.40
CA LEU A 22 5.30 7.46 -12.85
C LEU A 22 5.24 7.43 -11.31
N PHE A 23 4.38 6.60 -10.73
CA PHE A 23 4.25 6.54 -9.27
C PHE A 23 5.49 5.95 -8.60
N ALA A 24 6.19 5.02 -9.25
CA ALA A 24 7.49 4.53 -8.78
C ALA A 24 8.54 5.65 -8.77
N VAL A 25 8.65 6.43 -9.84
CA VAL A 25 9.57 7.58 -9.92
C VAL A 25 9.23 8.63 -8.86
N VAL A 26 7.94 8.90 -8.63
CA VAL A 26 7.51 9.83 -7.57
C VAL A 26 7.89 9.30 -6.19
N ALA A 27 7.68 8.01 -5.91
CA ALA A 27 8.12 7.39 -4.66
C ALA A 27 9.63 7.55 -4.45
N LEU A 28 10.40 7.27 -5.49
CA LEU A 28 11.84 7.40 -5.50
C LEU A 28 12.28 8.87 -5.25
N ALA A 29 11.62 9.84 -5.90
CA ALA A 29 11.94 11.25 -5.75
C ALA A 29 11.55 11.81 -4.38
N VAL A 30 10.40 11.44 -3.82
CA VAL A 30 9.94 11.92 -2.51
C VAL A 30 10.81 11.37 -1.39
N PHE A 31 11.20 10.10 -1.48
CA PHE A 31 12.00 9.43 -0.46
C PHE A 31 13.50 9.40 -0.78
N TYR A 32 13.98 10.27 -1.69
CA TYR A 32 15.37 10.27 -2.15
C TYR A 32 16.39 10.40 -1.01
N ALA A 33 16.04 11.15 0.04
CA ALA A 33 16.91 11.36 1.18
C ALA A 33 17.24 10.06 1.93
N LEU A 34 16.36 9.06 1.86
CA LEU A 34 16.54 7.75 2.50
C LEU A 34 17.56 6.86 1.79
N TRP A 35 18.01 7.24 0.58
CA TRP A 35 19.00 6.46 -0.17
C TRP A 35 20.42 6.66 0.34
N LYS A 36 20.67 7.74 1.08
CA LYS A 36 21.97 7.96 1.69
C LYS A 36 22.26 6.86 2.71
N PRO A 37 23.45 6.23 2.68
CA PRO A 37 23.86 5.26 3.69
C PRO A 37 23.66 5.82 5.11
N GLY A 38 23.23 4.97 6.03
CA GLY A 38 22.92 5.40 7.41
C GLY A 38 21.53 6.01 7.62
N SER A 39 20.83 6.47 6.58
CA SER A 39 19.50 7.09 6.74
C SER A 39 18.41 6.07 7.03
N VAL A 40 17.49 6.42 7.94
CA VAL A 40 16.31 5.62 8.28
C VAL A 40 15.12 6.55 8.39
N LEU A 41 14.00 6.18 7.77
CA LEU A 41 12.74 6.87 7.97
C LEU A 41 12.28 6.61 9.42
N MET A 42 12.17 7.68 10.20
CA MET A 42 11.57 7.64 11.52
C MET A 42 10.23 8.35 11.46
N THR A 43 9.22 7.71 12.03
CA THR A 43 7.88 8.26 12.16
C THR A 43 7.50 8.28 13.64
N SER A 44 6.46 9.02 14.04
CA SER A 44 6.13 9.17 15.46
C SER A 44 5.80 7.82 16.11
N ASP A 45 5.07 6.97 15.40
CA ASP A 45 4.53 5.74 15.97
C ASP A 45 5.35 4.52 15.53
N ASP A 46 5.92 4.52 14.32
CA ASP A 46 6.84 3.48 13.85
C ASP A 46 8.29 3.97 13.84
N ASN A 47 9.11 3.35 14.69
CA ASN A 47 10.55 3.53 14.72
C ASN A 47 11.26 2.18 14.57
N LEU A 48 12.57 2.24 14.31
CA LEU A 48 13.38 1.03 14.09
C LEU A 48 13.28 0.02 15.25
N GLY A 49 13.16 0.50 16.50
CA GLY A 49 13.01 -0.35 17.68
C GLY A 49 11.69 -1.11 17.68
N LEU A 50 10.57 -0.42 17.41
CA LEU A 50 9.26 -1.03 17.33
C LEU A 50 9.18 -2.07 16.21
N ILE A 51 9.73 -1.77 15.03
CA ILE A 51 9.78 -2.69 13.90
C ILE A 51 10.63 -3.93 14.23
N ALA A 52 11.80 -3.74 14.82
CA ALA A 52 12.65 -4.85 15.24
C ALA A 52 11.99 -5.71 16.33
N MET A 53 11.25 -5.10 17.25
CA MET A 53 10.45 -5.79 18.26
C MET A 53 9.34 -6.62 17.60
N ASN A 54 8.56 -6.04 16.68
CA ASN A 54 7.53 -6.74 15.93
C ASN A 54 8.09 -7.92 15.12
N GLN A 55 9.28 -7.78 14.52
CA GLN A 55 9.96 -8.87 13.82
C GLN A 55 10.27 -10.05 14.76
N ARG A 56 10.74 -9.77 15.98
CA ARG A 56 10.99 -10.80 16.99
C ARG A 56 9.69 -11.47 17.44
N PHE A 57 8.62 -10.70 17.60
CA PHE A 57 7.31 -11.24 17.95
C PHE A 57 6.75 -12.14 16.85
N ILE A 58 6.82 -11.71 15.59
CA ILE A 58 6.38 -12.53 14.45
C ILE A 58 7.19 -13.83 14.37
N ALA A 59 8.51 -13.78 14.61
CA ALA A 59 9.37 -14.97 14.62
C ALA A 59 9.04 -15.94 15.78
N ALA A 60 8.62 -15.44 16.94
CA ALA A 60 8.26 -16.25 18.10
C ALA A 60 6.80 -16.76 18.08
N SER A 61 5.93 -16.11 17.31
CA SER A 61 4.48 -16.38 17.26
C SER A 61 4.09 -17.81 16.85
N PRO A 62 4.82 -18.54 15.98
CA PRO A 62 4.48 -19.92 15.65
C PRO A 62 4.67 -20.93 16.81
N LEU A 63 5.42 -20.59 17.85
CA LEU A 63 5.87 -21.53 18.88
C LEU A 63 5.24 -21.26 20.26
N ALA A 64 5.22 -20.00 20.69
CA ALA A 64 4.49 -19.48 21.85
C ALA A 64 4.92 -18.01 22.02
N HIS A 65 4.01 -17.07 21.85
CA HIS A 65 4.31 -15.67 22.14
C HIS A 65 3.71 -15.30 23.51
N TRP A 66 4.57 -14.96 24.45
CA TRP A 66 4.23 -14.43 25.77
C TRP A 66 4.85 -13.04 25.92
N THR A 67 4.06 -12.01 26.21
CA THR A 67 4.57 -10.65 26.44
C THR A 67 4.60 -10.36 27.93
N GLY A 68 5.73 -9.86 28.43
CA GLY A 68 5.89 -9.43 29.82
C GLY A 68 5.45 -7.99 30.08
N GLU A 69 4.90 -7.29 29.09
CA GLU A 69 4.50 -5.88 29.17
C GLU A 69 3.24 -5.66 30.02
N ALA A 70 2.43 -6.71 30.22
CA ALA A 70 1.33 -6.71 31.17
C ALA A 70 1.79 -7.23 32.54
N LEU A 71 1.23 -6.70 33.63
CA LEU A 71 1.55 -7.06 35.03
C LEU A 71 1.55 -8.58 35.31
N TRP A 72 0.76 -9.35 34.55
CA TRP A 72 0.63 -10.80 34.68
C TRP A 72 1.02 -11.58 33.42
N GLY A 73 1.61 -10.89 32.45
CA GLY A 73 1.85 -11.41 31.10
C GLY A 73 0.55 -11.66 30.33
N LEU A 74 0.61 -11.49 29.01
CA LEU A 74 -0.49 -11.88 28.12
C LEU A 74 0.04 -12.78 27.02
N PRO A 75 -0.76 -13.75 26.55
CA PRO A 75 -0.47 -14.41 25.28
C PRO A 75 -0.46 -13.32 24.21
N GLY A 76 0.71 -13.08 23.63
CA GLY A 76 0.85 -12.09 22.59
C GLY A 76 0.20 -12.63 21.32
N LEU A 77 -0.96 -12.10 20.95
CA LEU A 77 -1.60 -12.39 19.68
C LEU A 77 -1.10 -11.39 18.64
N SER A 78 -0.01 -11.72 17.95
CA SER A 78 0.27 -11.07 16.67
C SER A 78 -0.64 -11.69 15.63
N GLY A 79 -1.75 -11.04 15.30
CA GLY A 79 -2.58 -11.43 14.15
C GLY A 79 -1.73 -11.54 12.88
N PHE A 80 -2.09 -12.43 11.96
CA PHE A 80 -1.43 -12.48 10.66
C PHE A 80 -1.80 -11.22 9.86
N HIS A 81 -0.80 -10.46 9.44
CA HIS A 81 -0.97 -9.29 8.59
C HIS A 81 -0.13 -9.45 7.32
N LEU A 82 -0.61 -8.99 6.16
CA LEU A 82 0.17 -9.20 4.92
C LEU A 82 1.55 -8.53 4.94
N TRP A 83 1.69 -7.42 5.69
CA TRP A 83 2.98 -6.75 5.89
C TRP A 83 3.93 -7.54 6.82
N SER A 84 3.43 -8.49 7.60
CA SER A 84 4.28 -9.35 8.44
C SER A 84 5.21 -10.21 7.59
N LEU A 85 4.78 -10.61 6.38
CA LEU A 85 5.62 -11.31 5.40
C LEU A 85 6.82 -10.45 4.96
N ALA A 86 6.59 -9.17 4.72
CA ALA A 86 7.67 -8.23 4.39
C ALA A 86 8.61 -8.02 5.57
N MET A 87 8.09 -8.00 6.79
CA MET A 87 8.90 -7.95 8.01
C MET A 87 9.72 -9.23 8.26
N CYS A 88 9.23 -10.41 7.87
CA CYS A 88 10.00 -11.66 8.00
C CYS A 88 11.21 -11.71 7.07
N THR A 89 11.16 -10.99 5.95
CA THR A 89 12.13 -11.11 4.85
C THR A 89 13.10 -9.94 4.78
N LEU A 90 12.66 -8.74 5.13
CA LEU A 90 13.46 -7.52 5.06
C LEU A 90 14.04 -7.16 6.44
N SER A 91 15.22 -6.54 6.46
CA SER A 91 15.68 -5.89 7.69
C SER A 91 14.76 -4.74 8.08
N ALA A 92 14.63 -4.45 9.37
CA ALA A 92 13.80 -3.34 9.88
C ALA A 92 14.08 -2.01 9.16
N LYS A 93 15.36 -1.74 8.87
CA LYS A 93 15.79 -0.56 8.13
C LYS A 93 15.27 -0.52 6.70
N VAL A 94 15.44 -1.61 5.95
CA VAL A 94 14.97 -1.70 4.56
C VAL A 94 13.45 -1.61 4.51
N PHE A 95 12.77 -2.29 5.44
CA PHE A 95 11.33 -2.20 5.59
C PHE A 95 10.87 -0.75 5.78
N MET A 96 11.41 -0.04 6.78
CA MET A 96 11.01 1.35 7.05
C MET A 96 11.22 2.29 5.86
N ASN A 97 12.34 2.12 5.15
CA ASN A 97 12.70 3.02 4.05
C ASN A 97 11.89 2.78 2.77
N VAL A 98 11.38 1.57 2.55
CA VAL A 98 10.73 1.18 1.29
C VAL A 98 9.21 1.08 1.43
N TYR A 99 8.73 0.59 2.58
CA TYR A 99 7.34 0.20 2.76
C TYR A 99 6.34 1.34 2.49
N HIS A 100 6.60 2.53 3.04
CA HIS A 100 5.75 3.71 2.86
C HIS A 100 5.59 4.11 1.39
N GLY A 101 6.71 4.27 0.69
CA GLY A 101 6.72 4.63 -0.74
C GLY A 101 6.08 3.56 -1.62
N LEU A 102 6.30 2.28 -1.30
CA LEU A 102 5.70 1.16 -2.01
C LEU A 102 4.17 1.13 -1.84
N CYS A 103 3.67 1.28 -0.61
CA CYS A 103 2.24 1.33 -0.35
C CYS A 103 1.56 2.53 -1.04
N LEU A 104 2.14 3.72 -0.95
CA LEU A 104 1.62 4.92 -1.61
C LEU A 104 1.62 4.77 -3.15
N GLY A 105 2.69 4.23 -3.71
CA GLY A 105 2.81 3.99 -5.14
C GLY A 105 1.78 2.98 -5.66
N LEU A 106 1.63 1.85 -4.97
CA LEU A 106 0.65 0.82 -5.33
C LEU A 106 -0.79 1.32 -5.18
N ALA A 107 -1.12 2.00 -4.08
CA ALA A 107 -2.45 2.56 -3.87
C ALA A 107 -2.81 3.60 -4.95
N ALA A 108 -1.89 4.52 -5.26
CA ALA A 108 -2.07 5.50 -6.33
C ALA A 108 -2.23 4.86 -7.71
N TRP A 109 -1.46 3.82 -8.00
CA TRP A 109 -1.56 3.07 -9.24
C TRP A 109 -2.91 2.36 -9.38
N LEU A 110 -3.36 1.64 -8.35
CA LEU A 110 -4.65 0.94 -8.34
C LEU A 110 -5.83 1.90 -8.50
N LEU A 111 -5.80 3.05 -7.81
CA LEU A 111 -6.80 4.09 -7.99
C LEU A 111 -6.77 4.66 -9.41
N ALA A 112 -5.58 4.92 -9.96
CA ALA A 112 -5.44 5.40 -11.33
C ALA A 112 -6.00 4.39 -12.35
N LEU A 113 -5.83 3.08 -12.13
CA LEU A 113 -6.44 2.03 -12.95
C LEU A 113 -7.97 2.04 -12.87
N TYR A 114 -8.53 2.22 -11.67
CA TYR A 114 -9.97 2.37 -11.48
C TYR A 114 -10.51 3.59 -12.26
N LEU A 115 -9.85 4.74 -12.14
CA LEU A 115 -10.22 5.97 -12.85
C LEU A 115 -10.11 5.80 -14.37
N ARG A 116 -9.10 5.06 -14.85
CA ARG A 116 -8.96 4.70 -16.27
C ARG A 116 -10.09 3.83 -16.74
N ASP A 117 -10.54 2.86 -15.94
CA ASP A 117 -11.68 2.01 -16.27
C ASP A 117 -13.00 2.78 -16.36
N LYS A 118 -13.10 3.94 -15.67
CA LYS A 118 -14.20 4.91 -15.80
C LYS A 118 -14.08 5.83 -17.03
N GLY A 119 -13.03 5.68 -17.84
CA GLY A 119 -12.87 6.42 -19.10
C GLY A 119 -12.15 7.77 -18.99
N LEU A 120 -11.63 8.12 -17.81
CA LEU A 120 -10.89 9.38 -17.60
C LEU A 120 -9.54 9.36 -18.32
N ARG A 121 -9.08 10.52 -18.81
CA ARG A 121 -7.77 10.67 -19.49
C ARG A 121 -6.61 10.33 -18.54
N SER A 122 -5.50 9.79 -19.07
CA SER A 122 -4.35 9.35 -18.25
C SER A 122 -3.79 10.44 -17.34
N ALA A 123 -3.77 11.69 -17.81
CA ALA A 123 -3.35 12.84 -16.99
C ALA A 123 -4.25 13.05 -15.77
N ALA A 124 -5.57 12.91 -15.92
CA ALA A 124 -6.51 13.02 -14.79
C ALA A 124 -6.35 11.86 -13.80
N CYS A 125 -6.06 10.64 -14.29
CA CYS A 125 -5.80 9.48 -13.43
C CYS A 125 -4.49 9.63 -12.66
N ALA A 126 -3.43 10.12 -13.30
CA ALA A 126 -2.16 10.45 -12.66
C ALA A 126 -2.37 11.51 -11.57
N PHE A 127 -3.05 12.61 -11.91
CA PHE A 127 -3.36 13.69 -10.97
C PHE A 127 -4.18 13.19 -9.77
N GLY A 128 -5.24 12.40 -10.01
CA GLY A 128 -6.05 11.83 -8.94
C GLY A 128 -5.26 10.94 -7.98
N GLY A 129 -4.39 10.07 -8.50
CA GLY A 129 -3.51 9.24 -7.66
C GLY A 129 -2.50 10.06 -6.85
N LEU A 130 -1.91 11.10 -7.46
CA LEU A 130 -1.00 12.01 -6.77
C LEU A 130 -1.70 12.78 -5.65
N VAL A 131 -2.86 13.38 -5.92
CA VAL A 131 -3.57 14.16 -4.91
C VAL A 131 -4.04 13.29 -3.75
N ALA A 132 -4.63 12.13 -4.02
CA ALA A 132 -5.18 11.24 -2.99
C ALA A 132 -4.10 10.70 -2.04
N PHE A 133 -2.98 10.20 -2.58
CA PHE A 133 -1.98 9.46 -1.79
C PHE A 133 -0.70 10.25 -1.52
N TRP A 134 -0.27 11.12 -2.43
CA TRP A 134 1.01 11.83 -2.29
C TRP A 134 0.88 13.23 -1.69
N VAL A 135 -0.24 13.91 -1.90
CA VAL A 135 -0.49 15.22 -1.28
C VAL A 135 -1.24 15.04 0.04
N GLY A 136 -2.37 14.33 0.04
CA GLY A 136 -3.16 14.15 1.28
C GLY A 136 -2.46 13.22 2.27
N THR A 137 -2.26 11.98 1.86
CA THR A 137 -1.84 10.89 2.76
C THR A 137 -0.38 11.03 3.19
N ASN A 138 0.57 11.21 2.27
CA ASN A 138 1.97 11.35 2.64
C ASN A 138 2.22 12.52 3.62
N LEU A 139 1.54 13.66 3.43
CA LEU A 139 1.70 14.84 4.29
C LEU A 139 1.15 14.64 5.70
N THR A 140 0.14 13.78 5.85
CA THR A 140 -0.56 13.56 7.13
C THR A 140 -0.16 12.28 7.86
N LEU A 141 0.18 11.23 7.12
CA LEU A 141 0.42 9.89 7.63
C LEU A 141 1.90 9.50 7.65
N THR A 142 2.77 10.10 6.85
CA THR A 142 4.21 9.74 6.87
C THR A 142 4.85 10.24 8.15
N TYR A 143 4.41 11.40 8.65
CA TYR A 143 4.80 11.88 9.96
C TYR A 143 4.23 11.02 11.09
N ALA A 144 2.93 10.71 11.03
CA ALA A 144 2.20 9.97 12.07
C ALA A 144 2.54 8.47 12.16
N GLY A 145 3.12 7.87 11.12
CA GLY A 145 3.84 6.62 11.29
C GLY A 145 3.05 5.38 11.64
N HIS A 146 1.95 5.08 10.95
CA HIS A 146 1.18 3.86 11.18
C HIS A 146 1.27 2.90 9.99
N VAL A 147 2.22 1.98 10.01
CA VAL A 147 2.50 0.94 9.00
C VAL A 147 1.24 0.16 8.63
N GLY A 148 0.36 -0.11 9.60
CA GLY A 148 -0.93 -0.76 9.35
C GLY A 148 -1.86 0.03 8.42
N LYS A 149 -1.91 1.36 8.55
CA LYS A 149 -2.77 2.22 7.71
C LYS A 149 -2.29 2.23 6.25
N TYR A 150 -0.98 2.27 6.02
CA TYR A 150 -0.41 2.18 4.68
C TYR A 150 -0.78 0.90 3.96
N GLY A 151 -0.72 -0.23 4.67
CA GLY A 151 -1.16 -1.52 4.14
C GLY A 151 -2.64 -1.47 3.76
N LEU A 152 -3.50 -0.95 4.65
CA LEU A 152 -4.94 -0.81 4.42
C LEU A 152 -5.27 -0.01 3.16
N MET A 153 -4.53 1.06 2.86
CA MET A 153 -4.78 1.89 1.68
C MET A 153 -4.57 1.17 0.36
N VAL A 154 -3.59 0.26 0.30
CA VAL A 154 -3.37 -0.58 -0.88
C VAL A 154 -4.57 -1.49 -1.09
N PHE A 155 -5.05 -2.16 -0.04
CA PHE A 155 -6.21 -3.05 -0.12
C PHE A 155 -7.51 -2.30 -0.40
N LEU A 156 -7.71 -1.12 0.19
CA LEU A 156 -8.88 -0.30 -0.12
C LEU A 156 -8.90 0.10 -1.60
N SER A 157 -7.76 0.53 -2.14
CA SER A 157 -7.64 0.89 -3.56
C SER A 157 -7.82 -0.32 -4.47
N LEU A 158 -7.32 -1.48 -4.05
CA LEU A 158 -7.52 -2.75 -4.74
C LEU A 158 -9.00 -3.16 -4.76
N ALA A 159 -9.69 -3.06 -3.62
CA ALA A 159 -11.10 -3.37 -3.49
C ALA A 159 -11.96 -2.46 -4.37
N VAL A 160 -11.69 -1.15 -4.36
CA VAL A 160 -12.36 -0.18 -5.26
C VAL A 160 -12.13 -0.54 -6.73
N PHE A 161 -10.89 -0.87 -7.10
CA PHE A 161 -10.56 -1.31 -8.46
C PHE A 161 -11.29 -2.60 -8.83
N ALA A 162 -11.27 -3.61 -7.95
CA ALA A 162 -11.89 -4.90 -8.16
C ALA A 162 -13.42 -4.80 -8.28
N LEU A 163 -14.08 -4.04 -7.39
CA LEU A 163 -15.51 -3.75 -7.48
C LEU A 163 -15.87 -3.02 -8.78
N GLY A 164 -15.04 -2.05 -9.19
CA GLY A 164 -15.20 -1.37 -10.48
C GLY A 164 -15.11 -2.33 -11.67
N ARG A 165 -14.19 -3.28 -11.63
CA ARG A 165 -14.01 -4.32 -12.64
C ARG A 165 -15.14 -5.34 -12.64
N TRP A 166 -15.61 -5.74 -11.46
CA TRP A 166 -16.76 -6.62 -11.32
C TRP A 166 -18.00 -5.99 -11.95
N GLY A 167 -18.33 -4.73 -11.60
CA GLY A 167 -19.47 -4.03 -12.17
C GLY A 167 -19.43 -3.89 -13.70
N LYS A 168 -18.23 -3.85 -14.30
CA LYS A 168 -18.06 -3.80 -15.76
C LYS A 168 -18.07 -5.17 -16.44
N THR A 169 -17.59 -6.22 -15.78
CA THR A 169 -17.31 -7.52 -16.41
C THR A 169 -18.21 -8.66 -15.93
N GLY A 170 -18.90 -8.51 -14.80
CA GLY A 170 -19.71 -9.55 -14.18
C GLY A 170 -18.93 -10.75 -13.61
N LYS A 171 -17.59 -10.75 -13.68
CA LYS A 171 -16.78 -11.90 -13.27
C LYS A 171 -16.66 -12.00 -11.74
N THR A 172 -17.03 -13.14 -11.18
CA THR A 172 -16.98 -13.43 -9.73
C THR A 172 -15.57 -13.37 -9.15
N ALA A 173 -14.53 -13.63 -9.96
CA ALA A 173 -13.14 -13.50 -9.52
C ALA A 173 -12.83 -12.11 -8.92
N TRP A 174 -13.46 -11.05 -9.43
CA TRP A 174 -13.27 -9.70 -8.90
C TRP A 174 -13.99 -9.45 -7.57
N VAL A 175 -15.01 -10.25 -7.24
CA VAL A 175 -15.67 -10.20 -5.92
C VAL A 175 -14.78 -10.84 -4.86
N VAL A 176 -14.06 -11.91 -5.20
CA VAL A 176 -13.12 -12.57 -4.27
C VAL A 176 -11.93 -11.68 -3.94
N VAL A 177 -11.54 -10.80 -4.86
CA VAL A 177 -10.41 -9.87 -4.68
C VAL A 177 -10.83 -8.60 -3.91
N ALA A 178 -12.12 -8.27 -3.89
CA ALA A 178 -12.66 -7.09 -3.22
C ALA A 178 -12.86 -7.33 -1.72
#